data_AF-A0A165RP09-F1
#
_entry.id   AF-A0A165RP09-F1
#
_cell.length_a   1.000
_cell.length_b   1.000
_cell.length_c   1.000
_cell.angle_alpha   90.00
_cell.angle_beta   90.00
_cell.angle_gamma   90.00
#
_symmetry.space_group_name_H-M   'P 1'
#
loop_
_entity.id
_entity.type
_entity.pdbx_description
1 polymer ?
#
loop_
_entity_poly.entity_id
_entity_poly.type
_entity_poly.pdbx_seq_one_letter_code
_entity_poly.pdbx_strand_id
1 'polypeptide(L)'
;MSFLSGTLSGALVAGGLYYGFSNLIQTRTKAHNADLHTLSQRLLNPLPASDVPPTAAERIHRDAFSAQLKDRWNQEIGGLFKTSREWAVKGADWGKRTLYGASGKKEHA
;
A
#
# COMPACT_ATOMS: atom_id res chain seq x y z
N MET A 1 -20.72 -63.33 -28.10
CA MET A 1 -19.25 -63.13 -28.05
C MET A 1 -18.84 -61.70 -27.63
N SER A 2 -19.62 -60.97 -26.80
CA SER A 2 -19.34 -59.54 -26.47
C SER A 2 -18.77 -59.29 -25.07
N PHE A 3 -18.76 -60.30 -24.19
CA PHE A 3 -18.26 -60.14 -22.82
C PHE A 3 -16.74 -60.21 -22.73
N LEU A 4 -16.08 -61.05 -23.54
CA LEU A 4 -14.61 -61.14 -23.58
C LEU A 4 -13.96 -59.89 -24.21
N SER A 5 -14.59 -59.27 -25.22
CA SER A 5 -14.06 -58.05 -25.84
C SER A 5 -14.19 -56.82 -24.92
N GLY A 6 -15.23 -56.80 -24.07
CA GLY A 6 -15.44 -55.77 -23.05
C GLY A 6 -14.43 -55.85 -21.90
N THR A 7 -14.10 -57.05 -21.40
CA THR A 7 -13.10 -57.23 -20.34
C THR A 7 -11.67 -57.03 -20.83
N LEU A 8 -11.31 -57.48 -22.04
CA LEU A 8 -10.01 -57.17 -22.63
C LEU A 8 -9.82 -55.67 -22.85
N SER A 9 -10.83 -54.99 -23.42
CA SER A 9 -10.78 -53.54 -23.63
C SER A 9 -10.71 -52.78 -22.30
N GLY A 10 -11.49 -53.20 -21.29
CA GLY A 10 -11.47 -52.59 -19.95
C GLY A 10 -10.13 -52.76 -19.24
N ALA A 11 -9.50 -53.94 -19.33
CA ALA A 11 -8.19 -54.19 -18.73
C ALA A 11 -7.06 -53.41 -19.43
N LEU A 12 -7.14 -53.22 -20.75
CA LEU A 12 -6.12 -52.51 -21.52
C LEU A 12 -6.21 -50.99 -21.34
N VAL A 13 -7.43 -50.45 -21.25
CA VAL A 13 -7.69 -49.05 -20.91
C VAL A 13 -7.28 -48.79 -19.46
N ALA A 14 -7.67 -49.65 -18.51
CA ALA A 14 -7.28 -49.51 -17.11
C ALA A 14 -5.77 -49.64 -16.92
N GLY A 15 -5.11 -50.64 -17.53
CA GLY A 15 -3.67 -50.82 -17.43
C GLY A 15 -2.87 -49.72 -18.11
N GLY A 16 -3.24 -49.33 -19.34
CA GLY A 16 -2.51 -48.34 -20.13
C GLY A 16 -2.72 -46.90 -19.63
N LEU A 17 -3.96 -46.50 -19.36
CA LEU A 17 -4.24 -45.14 -18.89
C LEU A 17 -3.84 -44.97 -17.43
N TYR A 18 -4.18 -45.91 -16.53
CA TYR A 18 -3.81 -45.74 -15.11
C TYR A 18 -2.30 -45.71 -14.93
N TYR A 19 -1.58 -46.65 -15.55
CA TYR A 19 -0.12 -46.68 -15.42
C TYR A 19 0.54 -45.49 -16.14
N GLY A 20 0.02 -45.11 -17.32
CA GLY A 20 0.49 -43.94 -18.06
C GLY A 20 0.29 -42.63 -17.30
N PHE A 21 -0.91 -42.39 -16.77
CA PHE A 21 -1.22 -41.21 -15.96
C PHE A 21 -0.47 -41.24 -14.62
N SER A 22 -0.36 -42.40 -13.97
CA SER A 22 0.38 -42.54 -12.72
C SER A 22 1.86 -42.18 -12.92
N ASN A 23 2.49 -42.72 -13.96
CA ASN A 23 3.89 -42.41 -14.26
C ASN A 23 4.06 -40.94 -14.71
N LEU A 24 3.11 -40.37 -15.45
CA LEU A 24 3.13 -38.95 -15.82
C LEU A 24 3.02 -38.03 -14.60
N ILE A 25 2.09 -38.32 -13.69
CA ILE A 25 1.94 -37.58 -12.43
C ILE A 25 3.21 -37.71 -11.61
N GLN A 26 3.76 -38.93 -11.48
CA GLN A 26 4.95 -39.17 -10.68
C GLN A 26 6.18 -38.44 -11.24
N THR A 27 6.38 -38.46 -12.56
CA THR A 27 7.50 -37.76 -13.22
C THR A 27 7.36 -36.24 -13.11
N ARG A 28 6.16 -35.69 -13.35
CA ARG A 28 5.91 -34.25 -13.15
C ARG A 28 6.11 -33.82 -11.70
N THR A 29 5.63 -34.60 -10.74
CA THR A 29 5.80 -34.29 -9.31
C THR A 29 7.27 -34.34 -8.90
N LYS A 30 8.05 -35.31 -9.39
CA LYS A 30 9.49 -35.36 -9.16
C LYS A 30 10.21 -34.15 -9.74
N ALA A 31 9.89 -33.77 -10.98
CA ALA A 31 10.45 -32.59 -11.62
C ALA A 31 10.10 -31.30 -10.85
N HIS A 32 8.84 -31.17 -10.43
CA HIS A 32 8.38 -30.01 -9.67
C HIS A 32 9.04 -29.92 -8.28
N ASN A 33 9.21 -31.04 -7.58
CA ASN A 33 9.94 -31.06 -6.31
C ASN A 33 11.41 -30.67 -6.47
N ALA A 34 12.07 -31.11 -7.55
CA ALA A 34 13.45 -30.73 -7.82
C ALA A 34 13.58 -29.22 -8.11
N ASP A 35 12.62 -28.66 -8.84
CA ASP A 35 12.58 -27.22 -9.13
C ASP A 35 12.31 -26.40 -7.87
N LEU A 36 11.31 -26.80 -7.06
CA LEU A 36 11.02 -26.17 -5.77
C LEU A 36 12.23 -26.25 -4.82
N HIS A 37 12.94 -27.37 -4.81
CA HIS A 37 14.16 -27.51 -4.03
C HIS A 37 15.26 -26.55 -4.51
N THR A 38 15.42 -26.40 -5.82
CA THR A 38 16.38 -25.46 -6.40
C THR A 38 16.04 -24.01 -6.06
N LEU A 39 14.76 -23.65 -6.15
CA LEU A 39 14.26 -22.33 -5.77
C LEU A 39 14.43 -22.08 -4.27
N SER A 40 14.17 -23.05 -3.41
CA SER A 40 14.36 -22.90 -1.97
C SER A 40 15.83 -22.69 -1.61
N GLN A 41 16.75 -23.43 -2.26
CA GLN A 41 18.19 -23.22 -2.09
C GLN A 41 18.62 -21.82 -2.53
N ARG A 42 18.07 -21.28 -3.62
CA ARG A 42 18.33 -19.91 -4.07
C ARG A 42 17.78 -18.84 -3.13
N LEU A 43 16.66 -19.10 -2.46
CA LEU A 43 16.13 -18.19 -1.44
C LEU A 43 17.00 -18.18 -0.18
N LEU A 44 17.55 -19.33 0.21
CA LEU A 44 18.43 -19.45 1.37
C LEU A 44 19.85 -18.90 1.10
N ASN A 45 20.33 -19.04 -0.13
CA ASN A 45 21.61 -18.51 -0.59
C ASN A 45 21.38 -17.51 -1.73
N PRO A 46 20.91 -16.28 -1.42
CA PRO A 46 20.73 -15.27 -2.43
C PRO A 46 22.09 -14.95 -3.08
N LEU A 47 22.16 -14.96 -4.41
CA LEU A 47 23.35 -14.51 -5.12
C LEU A 47 23.68 -13.08 -4.66
N PRO A 48 24.97 -12.73 -4.50
CA PRO A 48 25.36 -11.39 -4.15
C PRO A 48 24.75 -10.42 -5.17
N ALA A 49 24.01 -9.44 -4.67
CA ALA A 49 23.25 -8.48 -5.46
C ALA A 49 24.20 -7.51 -6.19
N SER A 50 24.89 -8.00 -7.21
CA SER A 50 25.50 -7.12 -8.21
C SER A 50 24.38 -6.69 -9.17
N ASP A 51 23.97 -5.43 -9.07
CA ASP A 51 23.07 -4.74 -10.02
C ASP A 51 21.56 -5.08 -9.97
N VAL A 52 21.00 -5.30 -8.77
CA VAL A 52 19.54 -5.38 -8.64
C VAL A 52 18.97 -3.98 -8.39
N PRO A 53 18.00 -3.49 -9.20
CA PRO A 53 17.37 -2.20 -8.96
C PRO A 53 16.68 -2.19 -7.60
N PRO A 54 16.57 -1.01 -6.93
CA PRO A 54 15.99 -0.89 -5.61
C PRO A 54 14.59 -1.52 -5.58
N THR A 55 14.29 -2.18 -4.47
CA THR A 55 13.02 -2.90 -4.26
C THR A 55 11.84 -1.95 -4.41
N ALA A 56 10.66 -2.47 -4.78
CA ALA A 56 9.47 -1.63 -4.93
C ALA A 56 9.15 -0.83 -3.65
N ALA A 57 9.47 -1.36 -2.48
CA ALA A 57 9.32 -0.68 -1.20
C ALA A 57 10.31 0.49 -1.02
N GLU A 58 11.55 0.35 -1.49
CA GLU A 58 12.57 1.41 -1.47
C GLU A 58 12.28 2.53 -2.47
N ARG A 59 11.49 2.26 -3.51
CA ARG A 59 11.04 3.28 -4.48
C ARG A 59 9.96 4.21 -3.92
N ILE A 60 9.31 3.84 -2.82
CA ILE A 60 8.25 4.66 -2.22
C ILE A 60 8.90 5.75 -1.36
N HIS A 61 8.91 6.99 -1.86
CA HIS A 61 9.33 8.15 -1.09
C HIS A 61 8.36 8.42 0.07
N ARG A 62 8.70 7.92 1.26
CA ARG A 62 7.91 8.10 2.50
C ARG A 62 7.79 9.57 2.91
N ASP A 63 8.76 10.39 2.53
CA ASP A 63 8.85 11.77 2.96
C ASP A 63 7.86 12.70 2.26
N ALA A 64 7.42 12.36 1.04
CA ALA A 64 6.59 13.25 0.23
C ALA A 64 5.22 13.55 0.87
N PHE A 65 4.55 12.52 1.39
CA PHE A 65 3.24 12.68 2.02
C PHE A 65 3.33 13.37 3.39
N SER A 66 4.30 12.96 4.22
CA SER A 66 4.49 13.53 5.56
C SER A 66 4.90 15.02 5.48
N ALA A 67 5.78 15.38 4.54
CA ALA A 67 6.17 16.77 4.31
C ALA A 67 4.98 17.62 3.85
N GLN A 68 4.18 17.14 2.89
CA GLN A 68 2.98 17.85 2.43
C GLN A 68 1.95 18.06 3.54
N LEU A 69 1.74 17.04 4.38
CA LEU A 69 0.83 17.14 5.52
C LEU A 69 1.34 18.18 6.54
N LYS A 70 2.63 18.14 6.85
CA LYS A 70 3.27 19.09 7.76
C LYS A 70 3.21 20.53 7.24
N ASP A 71 3.45 20.73 5.95
CA ASP A 71 3.37 22.07 5.33
C ASP A 71 1.95 22.63 5.37
N ARG A 72 0.93 21.84 5.00
CA ARG A 72 -0.46 22.28 5.11
C ARG A 72 -0.85 22.58 6.55
N TRP A 73 -0.48 21.72 7.49
CA TRP A 73 -0.76 21.92 8.90
C TRP A 73 -0.16 23.22 9.43
N ASN A 74 1.11 23.49 9.09
CA ASN A 74 1.79 24.71 9.50
C ASN A 74 1.17 25.96 8.87
N GLN A 75 0.72 25.89 7.61
CA GLN A 75 0.03 26.99 6.94
C GLN A 75 -1.30 27.33 7.62
N GLU A 76 -2.11 26.32 7.93
CA GLU A 76 -3.40 26.50 8.61
C GLU A 76 -3.24 27.09 10.01
N ILE A 77 -2.33 26.55 10.83
CA ILE A 77 -2.05 27.09 12.17
C ILE A 77 -1.53 28.53 12.07
N GLY A 78 -0.61 28.80 11.14
CA GLY A 78 -0.09 30.15 10.91
C GLY A 78 -1.18 31.14 10.52
N GLY A 79 -2.13 30.73 9.67
CA GLY A 79 -3.30 31.52 9.28
C GLY A 79 -4.25 31.82 10.44
N LEU A 80 -4.58 30.80 11.24
CA LEU A 80 -5.42 30.94 12.43
C LEU A 80 -4.79 31.88 13.47
N PHE A 81 -3.48 31.76 13.70
CA PHE A 81 -2.78 32.61 14.67
C PHE A 81 -2.71 34.08 14.23
N LYS A 82 -2.44 34.33 12.95
CA LYS A 82 -2.47 35.71 12.40
C LYS A 82 -3.87 36.31 12.53
N THR A 83 -4.88 35.53 12.17
CA THR A 83 -6.28 35.95 12.26
C THR A 83 -6.65 36.25 13.71
N SER A 84 -6.34 35.37 14.67
CA SER A 84 -6.68 35.63 16.09
C SER A 84 -5.99 36.89 16.62
N ARG A 85 -4.75 37.14 16.20
CA ARG A 85 -4.01 38.35 16.57
C ARG A 85 -4.65 39.62 16.00
N GLU A 86 -5.09 39.61 14.75
CA GLU A 86 -5.80 40.74 14.15
C GLU A 86 -7.13 41.02 14.85
N TRP A 87 -7.86 39.98 15.24
CA TRP A 87 -9.10 40.11 16.00
C TRP A 87 -8.86 40.65 17.42
N ALA A 88 -7.77 40.22 18.08
CA ALA A 88 -7.37 40.74 19.38
C ALA A 88 -7.03 42.24 19.32
N VAL A 89 -6.32 42.68 18.26
CA VAL A 89 -6.01 44.11 18.04
C VAL A 89 -7.30 44.90 17.80
N LYS A 90 -8.18 44.42 16.91
CA LYS A 90 -9.47 45.08 16.63
C LYS A 90 -10.36 45.15 17.88
N GLY A 91 -10.39 44.10 18.69
CA GLY A 91 -11.13 44.06 19.95
C GLY A 91 -10.57 45.04 20.99
N ALA A 92 -9.25 45.15 21.09
CA ALA A 92 -8.60 46.14 21.95
C ALA A 92 -8.89 47.58 21.50
N ASP A 93 -8.86 47.84 20.20
CA ASP A 93 -9.18 49.16 19.63
C ASP A 93 -10.67 49.51 19.80
N TRP A 94 -11.56 48.54 19.62
CA TRP A 94 -12.98 48.70 19.91
C TRP A 94 -13.22 48.97 21.40
N GLY A 95 -12.58 48.19 22.29
CA GLY A 95 -12.65 48.40 23.74
C GLY A 95 -12.17 49.79 24.16
N LYS A 96 -11.04 50.25 23.60
CA LYS A 96 -10.55 51.62 23.82
C LYS A 96 -11.54 52.68 23.32
N ARG A 97 -12.12 52.49 22.12
CA ARG A 97 -13.14 53.41 21.59
C ARG A 97 -14.40 53.45 22.46
N THR A 98 -14.86 52.31 22.95
CA THR A 98 -16.04 52.20 23.81
C THR A 98 -15.79 52.80 25.20
N LEU A 99 -14.61 52.57 25.78
CA LEU A 99 -14.26 53.08 27.11
C LEU A 99 -13.86 54.56 27.12
N TYR A 100 -13.29 55.07 26.01
CA TYR A 100 -12.71 56.42 25.96
C TYR A 100 -13.33 57.38 24.92
N GLY A 101 -14.35 57.00 24.13
CA GLY A 101 -14.81 57.93 23.09
C GLY A 101 -16.08 57.57 22.30
N ALA A 102 -17.23 57.62 22.98
CA ALA A 102 -18.50 58.07 22.38
C ALA A 102 -19.20 59.08 23.32
N SER A 103 -18.44 60.06 23.82
CA SER A 103 -18.93 61.24 24.53
C SER A 103 -18.23 62.46 23.93
N GLY A 104 -18.76 62.96 22.81
CA GLY A 104 -18.13 64.08 22.11
C GLY A 104 -18.85 64.53 20.85
N LYS A 105 -20.19 64.57 20.86
CA LYS A 105 -20.94 65.45 19.95
C LYS A 105 -22.31 65.80 20.55
N LYS A 106 -22.26 66.59 21.63
CA LYS A 106 -23.30 67.58 21.89
C LYS A 106 -22.67 68.93 21.60
N GLU A 107 -23.01 69.51 20.46
CA GLU A 107 -22.94 70.95 20.28
C GLU A 107 -24.33 71.35 19.78
N HIS A 108 -25.15 71.75 20.77
CA HIS A 108 -26.26 72.66 20.54
C HIS A 108 -25.66 74.05 20.40
N ALA A 109 -25.88 74.69 19.26
CA ALA A 109 -26.16 76.12 19.09
C ALA A 109 -26.38 76.38 17.60
#